data_AF-A0A4Q3T0B1-F1
#
_entry.id   AF-A0A4Q3T0B1-F1
#
_cell.length_a   1.000
_cell.length_b   1.000
_cell.length_c   1.000
_cell.angle_alpha   90.00
_cell.angle_beta   90.00
_cell.angle_gamma   90.00
#
_symmetry.space_group_name_H-M   'P 1'
#
loop_
_entity.id
_entity.type
_entity.pdbx_description
1 polymer ?
#
loop_
_entity_poly.entity_id
_entity_poly.type
_entity_poly.pdbx_seq_one_letter_code
_entity_poly.pdbx_strand_id
1 'polypeptide(L)'
;MHMSRLLLFIFLLPSFVFSQKISTIEEKTSGLKKYPGFFNFYWDENTGKIWIEIDKPDTEILYNSSLPAGLGSNDIGLDRGKLGNSMVVKFSRTGRKLMMIQPNYEYRATTGDAPEKRAVEQSFAQSIIWGFTIEAETNGRLLVDATDFLVRDAVGAASGIRRLRQGTYSFDKTRSSIYLPQTKNFPLNTEIESTITLTGGDDAGRFVRSVTPSAEAITLRVHHSFVQLPDSNFRPRVFDARSGFIPTSYYDYSTPVTEPINKQFVIRHRLQKKNASGEVVKPIIYYIDNGTPEPIRSALVDGAKWWNQAFEAAGFKNGFQVQVLPDTADPMDIRYNMVNWVHRSTRG
;
A
#
# COMPACT_ATOMS: atom_id res chain seq x y z
N MET A 1 32.25 -53.57 -53.68
CA MET A 1 32.07 -52.20 -53.15
C MET A 1 30.95 -51.51 -53.92
N HIS A 2 29.74 -51.48 -53.37
CA HIS A 2 28.60 -50.74 -53.94
C HIS A 2 28.16 -49.74 -52.89
N MET A 3 28.34 -48.46 -53.21
CA MET A 3 28.11 -47.34 -52.29
C MET A 3 26.71 -46.79 -52.57
N SER A 4 25.77 -47.12 -51.68
CA SER A 4 24.41 -46.61 -51.70
C SER A 4 24.39 -45.14 -51.26
N ARG A 5 23.98 -44.23 -52.14
CA ARG A 5 23.74 -42.81 -51.79
C ARG A 5 22.27 -42.65 -51.42
N LEU A 6 21.99 -42.62 -50.11
CA LEU A 6 20.68 -42.26 -49.57
C LEU A 6 20.57 -40.72 -49.55
N LEU A 7 19.75 -40.16 -50.43
CA LEU A 7 19.40 -38.73 -50.45
C LEU A 7 18.32 -38.48 -49.38
N LEU A 8 18.71 -37.81 -48.29
CA LEU A 8 17.80 -37.40 -47.22
C LEU A 8 17.15 -36.05 -47.62
N PHE A 9 15.88 -36.08 -48.04
CA PHE A 9 15.08 -34.88 -48.26
C PHE A 9 14.57 -34.36 -46.91
N ILE A 10 15.16 -33.29 -46.40
CA ILE A 10 14.66 -32.58 -45.21
C ILE A 10 13.52 -31.67 -45.67
N PHE A 11 12.28 -32.08 -45.36
CA PHE A 11 11.10 -31.23 -45.50
C PHE A 11 11.13 -30.13 -44.42
N LEU A 12 11.51 -28.91 -44.82
CA LEU A 12 11.32 -27.69 -44.02
C LEU A 12 9.83 -27.33 -44.00
N LEU A 13 9.10 -27.82 -43.01
CA LEU A 13 7.74 -27.36 -42.72
C LEU A 13 7.80 -25.95 -42.11
N PRO A 14 7.16 -24.94 -42.71
CA PRO A 14 7.10 -23.61 -42.14
C PRO A 14 6.24 -23.66 -40.87
N SER A 15 6.90 -23.50 -39.73
CA SER A 15 6.23 -23.38 -38.44
C SER A 15 5.60 -21.99 -38.37
N PHE A 16 4.32 -21.89 -38.71
CA PHE A 16 3.54 -20.68 -38.47
C PHE A 16 3.37 -20.49 -36.95
N VAL A 17 4.19 -19.62 -36.36
CA VAL A 17 4.02 -19.18 -34.97
C VAL A 17 2.85 -18.21 -34.94
N PHE A 18 1.64 -18.72 -34.72
CA PHE A 18 0.52 -17.87 -34.36
C PHE A 18 0.76 -17.28 -32.98
N SER A 19 0.83 -15.95 -32.88
CA SER A 19 0.81 -15.26 -31.59
C SER A 19 -0.49 -15.64 -30.88
N GLN A 20 -0.41 -16.41 -29.80
CA GLN A 20 -1.58 -16.78 -29.01
C GLN A 20 -2.29 -15.51 -28.53
N LYS A 21 -3.57 -15.41 -28.88
CA LYS A 21 -4.46 -14.35 -28.40
C LYS A 21 -4.63 -14.51 -26.89
N ILE A 22 -4.45 -13.42 -26.14
CA ILE A 22 -4.72 -13.40 -24.69
C ILE A 22 -6.21 -13.76 -24.47
N SER A 23 -6.49 -14.62 -23.49
CA SER A 23 -7.86 -15.01 -23.12
C SER A 23 -8.63 -13.83 -22.52
N THR A 24 -9.96 -13.90 -22.55
CA THR A 24 -10.78 -12.92 -21.85
C THR A 24 -10.69 -13.10 -20.33
N ILE A 25 -10.96 -12.03 -19.58
CA ILE A 25 -11.01 -12.09 -18.10
C ILE A 25 -12.12 -13.06 -17.66
N GLU A 26 -13.27 -13.01 -18.32
CA GLU A 26 -14.43 -13.83 -18.02
C GLU A 26 -14.12 -15.32 -18.19
N GLU A 27 -13.41 -15.71 -19.24
CA GLU A 27 -12.92 -17.09 -19.42
C GLU A 27 -11.92 -17.48 -18.33
N LYS A 28 -10.92 -16.64 -18.07
CA LYS A 28 -9.83 -16.96 -17.13
C LYS A 28 -10.30 -17.05 -15.67
N THR A 29 -11.32 -16.28 -15.32
CA THR A 29 -11.87 -16.19 -13.96
C THR A 29 -13.14 -17.04 -13.77
N SER A 30 -13.52 -17.83 -14.77
CA SER A 30 -14.68 -18.72 -14.69
C SER A 30 -14.53 -19.68 -13.49
N GLY A 31 -15.49 -19.65 -12.58
CA GLY A 31 -15.49 -20.46 -11.36
C GLY A 31 -14.66 -19.88 -10.20
N LEU A 32 -13.95 -18.77 -10.39
CA LEU A 32 -13.24 -18.09 -9.31
C LEU A 32 -14.21 -17.24 -8.48
N LYS A 33 -13.94 -17.08 -7.19
CA LYS A 33 -14.75 -16.23 -6.32
C LYS A 33 -14.39 -14.76 -6.53
N LYS A 34 -15.32 -13.96 -7.07
CA LYS A 34 -15.14 -12.53 -7.31
C LYS A 34 -15.38 -11.70 -6.04
N TYR A 35 -14.52 -10.70 -5.83
CA TYR A 35 -14.62 -9.69 -4.78
C TYR A 35 -14.66 -8.29 -5.42
N PRO A 36 -15.85 -7.67 -5.55
CA PRO A 36 -15.99 -6.37 -6.19
C PRO A 36 -15.59 -5.21 -5.27
N GLY A 37 -15.02 -4.14 -5.82
CA GLY A 37 -14.61 -2.94 -5.08
C GLY A 37 -13.69 -2.04 -5.90
N PHE A 38 -12.72 -1.38 -5.27
CA PHE A 38 -11.85 -0.40 -5.95
C PHE A 38 -11.07 -1.01 -7.12
N PHE A 39 -10.40 -2.13 -6.88
CA PHE A 39 -10.01 -3.10 -7.90
C PHE A 39 -10.76 -4.39 -7.67
N ASN A 40 -11.47 -4.90 -8.67
CA ASN A 40 -12.02 -6.24 -8.57
C ASN A 40 -10.86 -7.24 -8.42
N PHE A 41 -11.00 -8.19 -7.50
CA PHE A 41 -10.08 -9.32 -7.42
C PHE A 41 -10.83 -10.63 -7.37
N TYR A 42 -10.13 -11.71 -7.70
CA TYR A 42 -10.67 -13.05 -7.78
C TYR A 42 -9.80 -13.99 -6.97
N TRP A 43 -10.44 -14.78 -6.13
CA TRP A 43 -9.80 -15.83 -5.35
C TRP A 43 -9.94 -17.17 -6.07
N ASP A 44 -8.80 -17.82 -6.32
CA ASP A 44 -8.72 -19.20 -6.76
C ASP A 44 -8.44 -20.10 -5.55
N GLU A 45 -9.48 -20.75 -5.05
CA GLU A 45 -9.42 -21.63 -3.88
C GLU A 45 -8.57 -22.87 -4.12
N ASN A 46 -8.47 -23.34 -5.37
CA ASN A 46 -7.72 -24.54 -5.70
C ASN A 46 -6.20 -24.28 -5.73
N THR A 47 -5.80 -23.11 -6.22
CA THR A 47 -4.37 -22.78 -6.36
C THR A 47 -3.85 -21.82 -5.29
N GLY A 48 -4.73 -21.26 -4.47
CA GLY A 48 -4.37 -20.29 -3.44
C GLY A 48 -3.99 -18.91 -4.00
N LYS A 49 -4.44 -18.58 -5.22
CA LYS A 49 -4.02 -17.38 -5.94
C LYS A 49 -5.02 -16.23 -5.83
N ILE A 50 -4.47 -15.02 -5.80
CA ILE A 50 -5.24 -13.78 -5.97
C ILE A 50 -4.94 -13.19 -7.33
N TRP A 51 -5.99 -13.04 -8.13
CA TRP A 51 -5.97 -12.36 -9.41
C TRP A 51 -6.56 -10.97 -9.25
N ILE A 52 -5.89 -9.93 -9.74
CA ILE A 52 -6.38 -8.55 -9.67
C ILE A 52 -6.71 -8.06 -11.08
N GLU A 53 -7.89 -7.47 -11.23
CA GLU A 53 -8.33 -6.79 -12.45
C GLU A 53 -7.99 -5.30 -12.35
N ILE A 54 -7.06 -4.86 -13.21
CA ILE A 54 -6.64 -3.47 -13.37
C ILE A 54 -7.44 -2.86 -14.52
N ASP A 55 -8.41 -2.02 -14.16
CA ASP A 55 -9.34 -1.33 -15.06
C ASP A 55 -8.94 0.13 -15.37
N LYS A 56 -7.92 0.65 -14.66
CA LYS A 56 -7.44 2.03 -14.73
C LYS A 56 -5.90 2.11 -14.88
N PRO A 57 -5.32 1.58 -15.97
CA PRO A 57 -3.90 1.76 -16.25
C PRO A 57 -3.56 3.25 -16.38
N ASP A 58 -2.29 3.58 -16.13
CA ASP A 58 -1.74 4.94 -16.15
C ASP A 58 -2.42 5.96 -15.21
N THR A 59 -3.33 5.50 -14.36
CA THR A 59 -3.95 6.29 -13.29
C THR A 59 -3.19 6.08 -11.99
N GLU A 60 -2.85 7.18 -11.33
CA GLU A 60 -2.17 7.14 -10.03
C GLU A 60 -3.12 6.71 -8.91
N ILE A 61 -2.62 5.85 -8.04
CA ILE A 61 -3.28 5.36 -6.83
C ILE A 61 -2.29 5.42 -5.67
N LEU A 62 -2.79 5.33 -4.44
CA LEU A 62 -1.93 5.12 -3.28
C LEU A 62 -1.80 3.62 -3.03
N TYR A 63 -0.57 3.13 -2.92
CA TYR A 63 -0.25 1.80 -2.42
C TYR A 63 0.42 1.93 -1.05
N ASN A 64 -0.09 1.20 -0.07
CA ASN A 64 0.46 1.16 1.28
C ASN A 64 0.64 -0.30 1.73
N SER A 65 1.68 -0.53 2.53
CA SER A 65 1.91 -1.80 3.22
C SER A 65 1.83 -1.59 4.73
N SER A 66 1.36 -2.57 5.50
CA SER A 66 1.33 -2.47 6.96
C SER A 66 1.43 -3.83 7.64
N LEU A 67 1.55 -3.84 8.98
CA LEU A 67 1.59 -5.04 9.81
C LEU A 67 0.32 -5.14 10.69
N PRO A 68 -0.77 -5.76 10.22
CA PRO A 68 -1.95 -6.03 11.04
C PRO A 68 -1.69 -7.05 12.16
N ALA A 69 -0.68 -7.92 12.02
CA ALA A 69 -0.11 -8.69 13.12
C ALA A 69 1.42 -8.64 13.04
N GLY A 70 2.02 -7.95 14.01
CA GLY A 70 3.46 -7.78 14.13
C GLY A 70 4.12 -8.82 15.03
N LEU A 71 5.41 -8.62 15.25
CA LEU A 71 6.28 -9.36 16.16
C LEU A 71 6.02 -9.02 17.64
N GLY A 72 5.44 -7.85 17.93
CA GLY A 72 5.18 -7.40 19.31
C GLY A 72 6.41 -6.85 20.03
N SER A 73 7.40 -6.38 19.27
CA SER A 73 8.61 -5.73 19.80
C SER A 73 8.71 -4.28 19.30
N ASN A 74 8.51 -3.34 20.22
CA ASN A 74 8.68 -1.92 19.98
C ASN A 74 10.13 -1.55 19.63
N ASP A 75 11.10 -2.19 20.29
CA ASP A 75 12.51 -1.94 20.02
C ASP A 75 12.90 -2.29 18.59
N ILE A 76 12.29 -3.35 18.02
CA ILE A 76 12.47 -3.73 16.62
C ILE A 76 11.62 -2.84 15.71
N GLY A 77 10.52 -2.30 16.23
CA GLY A 77 9.54 -1.53 15.48
C GLY A 77 8.79 -2.41 14.50
N LEU A 78 8.35 -3.60 14.92
CA LEU A 78 7.50 -4.50 14.14
C LEU A 78 6.22 -4.81 14.92
N ASP A 79 5.54 -3.78 15.42
CA ASP A 79 4.30 -3.94 16.17
C ASP A 79 3.06 -4.04 15.27
N ARG A 80 1.95 -4.54 15.83
CA ARG A 80 0.62 -4.46 15.20
C ARG A 80 0.29 -3.00 14.88
N GLY A 81 -0.26 -2.75 13.70
CA GLY A 81 -0.64 -1.42 13.23
C GLY A 81 0.52 -0.60 12.67
N LYS A 82 1.75 -1.14 12.63
CA LYS A 82 2.87 -0.44 11.98
C LYS A 82 2.56 -0.22 10.50
N LEU A 83 2.67 1.03 10.07
CA LEU A 83 2.72 1.38 8.66
C LEU A 83 4.09 1.04 8.08
N GLY A 84 4.07 0.46 6.88
CA GLY A 84 5.21 0.24 6.02
C GLY A 84 5.38 1.43 5.08
N ASN A 85 5.75 1.14 3.83
CA ASN A 85 5.89 2.18 2.82
C ASN A 85 4.52 2.60 2.28
N SER A 86 4.32 3.91 2.19
CA SER A 86 3.22 4.55 1.46
C SER A 86 3.76 5.19 0.19
N MET A 87 3.24 4.78 -0.97
CA MET A 87 3.75 5.16 -2.28
C MET A 87 2.61 5.57 -3.19
N VAL A 88 2.77 6.66 -3.94
CA VAL A 88 1.95 6.89 -5.14
C VAL A 88 2.49 5.99 -6.24
N VAL A 89 1.61 5.23 -6.89
CA VAL A 89 1.97 4.26 -7.92
C VAL A 89 1.00 4.33 -9.09
N LYS A 90 1.43 3.90 -10.27
CA LYS A 90 0.58 3.71 -11.46
C LYS A 90 0.96 2.42 -12.18
N PHE A 91 0.03 1.87 -12.96
CA PHE A 91 0.26 0.66 -13.74
C PHE A 91 0.46 1.02 -15.22
N SER A 92 1.68 0.85 -15.73
CA SER A 92 2.04 1.15 -17.11
C SER A 92 2.21 -0.13 -17.92
N ARG A 93 1.50 -0.25 -19.04
CA ARG A 93 1.58 -1.41 -19.93
C ARG A 93 2.79 -1.32 -20.85
N THR A 94 3.49 -2.44 -21.04
CA THR A 94 4.50 -2.60 -22.09
C THR A 94 4.43 -4.01 -22.66
N GLY A 95 3.77 -4.15 -23.82
CA GLY A 95 3.47 -5.47 -24.40
C GLY A 95 2.58 -6.31 -23.47
N ARG A 96 3.07 -7.50 -23.10
CA ARG A 96 2.44 -8.42 -22.12
C ARG A 96 2.80 -8.12 -20.67
N LYS A 97 3.65 -7.12 -20.40
CA LYS A 97 4.01 -6.73 -19.03
C LYS A 97 3.15 -5.56 -18.57
N LEU A 98 2.81 -5.57 -17.29
CA LEU A 98 2.20 -4.44 -16.60
C LEU A 98 3.13 -4.03 -15.45
N MET A 99 3.78 -2.88 -15.59
CA MET A 99 4.74 -2.39 -14.62
C MET A 99 4.03 -1.54 -13.57
N MET A 100 4.20 -1.87 -12.30
CA MET A 100 3.82 -1.01 -11.19
C MET A 100 4.97 -0.03 -10.94
N ILE A 101 4.74 1.22 -11.30
CA ILE A 101 5.75 2.28 -11.26
C ILE A 101 5.41 3.22 -10.11
N GLN A 102 6.40 3.53 -9.28
CA GLN A 102 6.39 4.63 -8.33
C GLN A 102 7.06 5.84 -8.97
N PRO A 103 6.32 6.89 -9.34
CA PRO A 103 6.90 8.16 -9.77
C PRO A 103 7.67 8.84 -8.63
N ASN A 104 8.63 9.68 -8.98
CA ASN A 104 9.43 10.40 -8.00
C ASN A 104 8.90 11.83 -7.79
N TYR A 105 8.05 12.01 -6.78
CA TYR A 105 7.53 13.34 -6.40
C TYR A 105 8.45 14.11 -5.45
N GLU A 106 9.64 13.61 -5.15
CA GLU A 106 10.63 14.42 -4.43
C GLU A 106 11.18 15.54 -5.33
N TYR A 107 11.15 15.35 -6.66
CA TYR A 107 11.64 16.30 -7.66
C TYR A 107 10.53 16.58 -8.69
N ARG A 108 10.14 17.85 -8.87
CA ARG A 108 8.99 18.23 -9.71
C ARG A 108 9.21 19.55 -10.41
N ALA A 109 8.40 19.84 -11.42
CA ALA A 109 8.14 21.19 -11.90
C ALA A 109 6.63 21.48 -11.77
N THR A 110 6.28 22.61 -11.15
CA THR A 110 4.87 23.00 -10.91
C THR A 110 4.30 23.97 -11.97
N THR A 111 5.06 24.26 -13.02
CA THR A 111 4.67 25.14 -14.14
C THR A 111 3.53 24.59 -15.02
N GLY A 112 3.03 25.42 -15.92
CA GLY A 112 2.15 24.98 -17.01
C GLY A 112 2.89 24.31 -18.18
N ASP A 113 4.23 24.35 -18.20
CA ASP A 113 5.04 23.93 -19.35
C ASP A 113 5.28 22.40 -19.36
N ALA A 114 4.74 21.71 -20.36
CA ALA A 114 4.84 20.26 -20.47
C ALA A 114 6.28 19.77 -20.79
N PRO A 115 7.06 20.42 -21.67
CA PRO A 115 8.48 20.13 -21.86
C PRO A 115 9.30 20.20 -20.56
N GLU A 116 9.17 21.27 -19.77
CA GLU A 116 9.89 21.40 -18.50
C GLU A 116 9.53 20.28 -17.51
N LYS A 117 8.24 19.97 -17.35
CA LYS A 117 7.80 18.82 -16.52
C LYS A 117 8.43 17.51 -16.95
N ARG A 118 8.44 17.25 -18.26
CA ARG A 118 9.04 16.05 -18.83
C ARG A 118 10.55 16.00 -18.60
N ALA A 119 11.24 17.13 -18.77
CA ALA A 119 12.67 17.22 -18.51
C ALA A 119 13.01 16.87 -17.05
N VAL A 120 12.24 17.38 -16.08
CA VAL A 120 12.42 17.00 -14.67
C VAL A 120 12.10 15.52 -14.44
N GLU A 121 10.99 15.02 -14.95
CA GLU A 121 10.61 13.60 -14.83
C GLU A 121 11.68 12.66 -15.41
N GLN A 122 12.34 13.03 -16.52
CA GLN A 122 13.41 12.26 -17.15
C GLN A 122 14.77 12.42 -16.44
N SER A 123 14.95 13.50 -15.68
CA SER A 123 16.20 13.78 -14.96
C SER A 123 16.28 13.03 -13.62
N PHE A 124 15.14 12.62 -13.05
CA PHE A 124 15.08 11.90 -11.77
C PHE A 124 14.46 10.52 -11.95
N ALA A 125 15.16 9.49 -11.47
CA ALA A 125 14.74 8.11 -11.64
C ALA A 125 13.38 7.84 -10.97
N GLN A 126 12.54 7.09 -11.68
CA GLN A 126 11.34 6.43 -11.16
C GLN A 126 11.71 5.00 -10.73
N SER A 127 10.87 4.37 -9.91
CA SER A 127 11.08 3.00 -9.47
C SER A 127 10.00 2.06 -10.02
N ILE A 128 10.39 1.01 -10.75
CA ILE A 128 9.50 -0.12 -11.03
C ILE A 128 9.53 -1.01 -9.79
N ILE A 129 8.45 -1.00 -9.01
CA ILE A 129 8.36 -1.75 -7.76
C ILE A 129 7.83 -3.18 -7.95
N TRP A 130 7.18 -3.45 -9.09
CA TRP A 130 6.80 -4.80 -9.52
C TRP A 130 6.52 -4.85 -11.02
N GLY A 131 6.73 -6.02 -11.64
CA GLY A 131 6.34 -6.28 -13.02
C GLY A 131 5.42 -7.49 -13.10
N PHE A 132 4.16 -7.27 -13.48
CA PHE A 132 3.19 -8.34 -13.68
C PHE A 132 3.19 -8.82 -15.13
N THR A 133 2.75 -10.06 -15.34
CA THR A 133 2.35 -10.57 -16.66
C THR A 133 0.84 -10.38 -16.81
N ILE A 134 0.41 -9.84 -17.95
CA ILE A 134 -1.00 -9.76 -18.31
C ILE A 134 -1.43 -11.15 -18.77
N GLU A 135 -2.38 -11.72 -18.04
CA GLU A 135 -2.84 -13.11 -18.17
C GLU A 135 -4.18 -13.20 -18.91
N ALA A 136 -5.02 -12.17 -18.77
CA ALA A 136 -6.27 -12.01 -19.50
C ALA A 136 -6.60 -10.54 -19.75
N GLU A 137 -7.40 -10.24 -20.77
CA GLU A 137 -7.81 -8.88 -21.11
C GLU A 137 -9.23 -8.84 -21.68
N THR A 138 -10.05 -7.90 -21.19
CA THR A 138 -11.41 -7.64 -21.71
C THR A 138 -11.67 -6.14 -21.72
N ASN A 139 -11.94 -5.57 -22.89
CA ASN A 139 -12.29 -4.14 -23.06
C ASN A 139 -11.32 -3.17 -22.35
N GLY A 140 -10.00 -3.42 -22.47
CA GLY A 140 -8.96 -2.61 -21.84
C GLY A 140 -8.69 -2.87 -20.36
N ARG A 141 -9.52 -3.70 -19.70
CA ARG A 141 -9.25 -4.20 -18.34
C ARG A 141 -8.24 -5.34 -18.41
N LEU A 142 -7.28 -5.36 -17.49
CA LEU A 142 -6.15 -6.28 -17.49
C LEU A 142 -6.20 -7.17 -16.25
N LEU A 143 -6.12 -8.49 -16.42
CA LEU A 143 -6.02 -9.42 -15.29
C LEU A 143 -4.57 -9.84 -15.09
N VAL A 144 -4.11 -9.75 -13.83
CA VAL A 144 -2.76 -10.18 -13.42
C VAL A 144 -2.83 -11.15 -12.26
N ASP A 145 -1.92 -12.13 -12.22
CA ASP A 145 -1.64 -12.90 -11.00
C ASP A 145 -0.85 -12.01 -10.03
N ALA A 146 -1.45 -11.62 -8.91
CA ALA A 146 -0.84 -10.74 -7.92
C ALA A 146 -0.21 -11.50 -6.75
N THR A 147 -0.30 -12.83 -6.73
CA THR A 147 0.01 -13.66 -5.55
C THR A 147 1.43 -13.42 -5.05
N ASP A 148 2.43 -13.45 -5.93
CA ASP A 148 3.84 -13.26 -5.55
C ASP A 148 4.15 -11.83 -5.10
N PHE A 149 3.40 -10.84 -5.61
CA PHE A 149 3.50 -9.46 -5.13
C PHE A 149 2.92 -9.30 -3.72
N LEU A 150 1.89 -10.06 -3.39
CA LEU A 150 1.16 -9.98 -2.13
C LEU A 150 1.80 -10.83 -1.03
N VAL A 151 2.42 -11.95 -1.40
CA VAL A 151 3.09 -12.88 -0.47
C VAL A 151 4.60 -12.62 -0.50
N ARG A 152 5.00 -11.50 0.11
CA ARG A 152 6.40 -11.09 0.24
C ARG A 152 6.62 -10.24 1.48
N ASP A 153 7.88 -10.06 1.87
CA ASP A 153 8.25 -9.10 2.92
C ASP A 153 8.15 -7.63 2.41
N ALA A 154 6.93 -7.14 2.22
CA ALA A 154 6.69 -5.79 1.70
C ALA A 154 7.02 -4.67 2.69
N VAL A 155 7.07 -4.99 3.98
CA VAL A 155 7.37 -4.04 5.06
C VAL A 155 8.85 -4.01 5.44
N GLY A 156 9.67 -4.87 4.81
CA GLY A 156 11.11 -4.97 5.03
C GLY A 156 11.48 -5.47 6.42
N ALA A 157 10.66 -6.34 7.03
CA ALA A 157 10.86 -6.88 8.36
C ALA A 157 12.22 -7.57 8.53
N ALA A 158 12.63 -8.42 7.58
CA ALA A 158 13.93 -9.11 7.64
C ALA A 158 15.09 -8.11 7.67
N SER A 159 15.01 -7.04 6.87
CA SER A 159 16.00 -5.97 6.86
C SER A 159 16.02 -5.17 8.16
N GLY A 160 14.85 -4.93 8.75
CA GLY A 160 14.69 -4.22 10.03
C GLY A 160 15.32 -4.98 11.19
N ILE A 161 15.02 -6.28 11.30
CA ILE A 161 15.58 -7.17 12.33
C ILE A 161 17.11 -7.20 12.25
N ARG A 162 17.65 -7.39 11.04
CA ARG A 162 19.10 -7.41 10.80
C ARG A 162 19.78 -6.08 11.14
N ARG A 163 19.18 -4.95 10.78
CA ARG A 163 19.73 -3.60 11.08
C ARG A 163 19.91 -3.39 12.59
N LEU A 164 19.02 -3.96 13.40
CA LEU A 164 19.06 -3.89 14.85
C LEU A 164 19.84 -5.04 15.50
N ARG A 165 20.56 -5.84 14.70
CA ARG A 165 21.36 -6.99 15.15
C ARG A 165 20.54 -7.98 15.97
N GLN A 166 19.28 -8.19 15.58
CA GLN A 166 18.37 -9.14 16.24
C GLN A 166 18.23 -10.46 15.49
N GLY A 167 19.14 -10.73 14.57
CA GLY A 167 19.23 -11.97 13.81
C GLY A 167 19.21 -11.73 12.30
N THR A 168 19.61 -12.77 11.57
CA THR A 168 19.64 -12.81 10.11
C THR A 168 18.55 -13.74 9.62
N TYR A 169 17.61 -13.17 8.87
CA TYR A 169 16.43 -13.88 8.39
C TYR A 169 16.24 -13.70 6.88
N SER A 170 15.63 -14.70 6.25
CA SER A 170 15.20 -14.68 4.85
C SER A 170 13.73 -15.04 4.73
N PHE A 171 13.04 -14.49 3.73
CA PHE A 171 11.64 -14.83 3.45
C PHE A 171 11.52 -16.27 2.94
N ASP A 172 10.57 -17.03 3.50
CA ASP A 172 10.28 -18.41 3.11
C ASP A 172 8.89 -18.51 2.48
N LYS A 173 8.87 -18.67 1.15
CA LYS A 173 7.63 -18.77 0.37
C LYS A 173 6.81 -20.01 0.74
N THR A 174 7.45 -21.11 1.13
CA THR A 174 6.74 -22.37 1.42
C THR A 174 5.94 -22.32 2.72
N ARG A 175 6.32 -21.41 3.63
CA ARG A 175 5.63 -21.12 4.90
C ARG A 175 4.85 -19.79 4.86
N SER A 176 4.49 -19.34 3.66
CA SER A 176 3.80 -18.07 3.45
C SER A 176 2.63 -18.26 2.49
N SER A 177 1.53 -17.55 2.73
CA SER A 177 0.30 -17.68 1.95
C SER A 177 -0.61 -16.46 2.11
N ILE A 178 -1.64 -16.38 1.27
CA ILE A 178 -2.71 -15.38 1.43
C ILE A 178 -3.51 -15.65 2.72
N TYR A 179 -3.83 -14.59 3.45
CA TYR A 179 -4.69 -14.61 4.63
C TYR A 179 -6.07 -14.04 4.27
N LEU A 180 -7.00 -14.93 3.91
CA LEU A 180 -8.34 -14.54 3.44
C LEU A 180 -9.24 -13.82 4.45
N PRO A 181 -9.25 -14.13 5.77
CA PRO A 181 -10.26 -13.57 6.68
C PRO A 181 -10.32 -12.03 6.72
N GLN A 182 -9.20 -11.36 6.42
CA GLN A 182 -9.10 -9.90 6.34
C GLN A 182 -8.73 -9.41 4.93
N THR A 183 -8.85 -10.28 3.93
CA THR A 183 -8.75 -9.90 2.51
C THR A 183 -10.13 -9.50 2.01
N LYS A 184 -10.33 -8.20 1.83
CA LYS A 184 -11.63 -7.55 1.61
C LYS A 184 -11.52 -6.45 0.58
N ASN A 185 -12.68 -6.01 0.10
CA ASN A 185 -12.75 -4.96 -0.90
C ASN A 185 -13.80 -3.94 -0.52
N PHE A 186 -13.51 -2.67 -0.77
CA PHE A 186 -14.35 -1.53 -0.45
C PHE A 186 -14.44 -0.61 -1.68
N PRO A 187 -15.38 0.35 -1.70
CA PRO A 187 -15.52 1.25 -2.84
C PRO A 187 -14.27 2.09 -3.17
N LEU A 188 -13.49 2.45 -2.14
CA LEU A 188 -12.35 3.37 -2.26
C LEU A 188 -11.00 2.70 -2.03
N ASN A 189 -10.99 1.44 -1.63
CA ASN A 189 -9.76 0.70 -1.36
C ASN A 189 -9.95 -0.82 -1.50
N THR A 190 -8.87 -1.49 -1.91
CA THR A 190 -8.76 -2.96 -1.97
C THR A 190 -7.70 -3.39 -0.98
N GLU A 191 -8.07 -4.31 -0.08
CA GLU A 191 -7.25 -4.70 1.08
C GLU A 191 -6.98 -6.20 1.04
N ILE A 192 -5.71 -6.57 0.99
CA ILE A 192 -5.28 -7.97 0.90
C ILE A 192 -4.22 -8.25 1.95
N GLU A 193 -4.42 -9.33 2.71
CA GLU A 193 -3.45 -9.78 3.70
C GLU A 193 -2.72 -11.05 3.27
N SER A 194 -1.47 -11.15 3.68
CA SER A 194 -0.66 -12.36 3.57
C SER A 194 -0.05 -12.70 4.92
N THR A 195 -0.02 -13.99 5.22
CA THR A 195 0.86 -14.55 6.25
C THR A 195 2.22 -14.75 5.61
N ILE A 196 3.26 -14.13 6.19
CA ILE A 196 4.63 -14.33 5.75
C ILE A 196 5.46 -14.93 6.87
N THR A 197 6.39 -15.82 6.52
CA THR A 197 7.34 -16.39 7.47
C THR A 197 8.76 -16.05 7.05
N LEU A 198 9.53 -15.57 8.02
CA LEU A 198 10.96 -15.28 7.92
C LEU A 198 11.74 -16.33 8.71
N THR A 199 12.83 -16.84 8.14
CA THR A 199 13.49 -18.06 8.62
C THR A 199 15.00 -17.86 8.68
N GLY A 200 15.66 -18.56 9.59
CA GLY A 200 17.07 -18.30 9.96
C GLY A 200 17.15 -18.04 11.45
N GLY A 201 17.87 -17.01 11.90
CA GLY A 201 17.82 -16.59 13.29
C GLY A 201 18.67 -17.41 14.28
N ASP A 202 19.67 -18.15 13.80
CA ASP A 202 20.68 -18.77 14.68
C ASP A 202 21.35 -17.71 15.58
N ASP A 203 21.54 -16.51 15.03
CA ASP A 203 22.07 -15.30 15.67
C ASP A 203 20.97 -14.40 16.28
N ALA A 204 19.77 -14.92 16.52
CA ALA A 204 18.66 -14.11 17.03
C ALA A 204 19.03 -13.39 18.34
N GLY A 205 18.74 -12.10 18.38
CA GLY A 205 19.00 -11.25 19.54
C GLY A 205 17.92 -11.36 20.61
N ARG A 206 18.16 -10.73 21.76
CA ARG A 206 17.27 -10.79 22.93
C ARG A 206 15.84 -10.34 22.63
N PHE A 207 15.65 -9.33 21.77
CA PHE A 207 14.33 -8.73 21.53
C PHE A 207 13.44 -9.67 20.73
N VAL A 208 14.02 -10.42 19.76
CA VAL A 208 13.31 -11.48 19.07
C VAL A 208 13.00 -12.61 20.05
N ARG A 209 14.02 -13.14 20.74
CA ARG A 209 13.87 -14.29 21.65
C ARG A 209 12.83 -14.06 22.76
N SER A 210 12.64 -12.82 23.19
CA SER A 210 11.66 -12.49 24.23
C SER A 210 10.19 -12.50 23.78
N VAL A 211 9.92 -12.47 22.48
CA VAL A 211 8.55 -12.31 21.95
C VAL A 211 8.15 -13.40 20.95
N THR A 212 9.09 -14.22 20.49
CA THR A 212 8.80 -15.35 19.59
C THR A 212 8.83 -16.68 20.34
N PRO A 213 7.91 -17.62 20.05
CA PRO A 213 7.98 -18.98 20.60
C PRO A 213 9.19 -19.78 20.09
N SER A 214 9.64 -19.51 18.85
CA SER A 214 10.87 -20.07 18.30
C SER A 214 11.63 -19.00 17.53
N ALA A 215 12.93 -18.86 17.80
CA ALA A 215 13.77 -17.89 17.12
C ALA A 215 14.08 -18.27 15.67
N GLU A 216 13.89 -19.54 15.29
CA GLU A 216 14.23 -20.07 13.97
C GLU A 216 13.24 -19.61 12.87
N ALA A 217 12.05 -19.17 13.29
CA ALA A 217 10.99 -18.74 12.40
C ALA A 217 10.15 -17.63 13.02
N ILE A 218 10.00 -16.53 12.30
CA ILE A 218 9.14 -15.40 12.66
C ILE A 218 8.02 -15.32 11.64
N THR A 219 6.78 -15.48 12.09
CA THR A 219 5.60 -15.34 11.23
C THR A 219 4.87 -14.03 11.54
N LEU A 220 4.60 -13.26 10.49
CA LEU A 220 3.92 -11.97 10.55
C LEU A 220 2.73 -11.98 9.60
N ARG A 221 1.77 -11.06 9.81
CA ARG A 221 0.81 -10.72 8.76
C ARG A 221 1.19 -9.38 8.14
N VAL A 222 1.30 -9.37 6.82
CA VAL A 222 1.51 -8.18 6.01
C VAL A 222 0.21 -7.85 5.30
N HIS A 223 -0.10 -6.57 5.22
CA HIS A 223 -1.29 -6.06 4.60
C HIS A 223 -0.91 -5.14 3.44
N HIS A 224 -1.65 -5.27 2.34
CA HIS A 224 -1.48 -4.52 1.10
C HIS A 224 -2.76 -3.75 0.82
N SER A 225 -2.63 -2.43 0.78
CA SER A 225 -3.72 -1.49 0.57
C SER A 225 -3.54 -0.74 -0.73
N PHE A 226 -4.51 -0.88 -1.63
CA PHE A 226 -4.60 -0.09 -2.85
C PHE A 226 -5.76 0.89 -2.70
N VAL A 227 -5.47 2.18 -2.69
CA VAL A 227 -6.41 3.23 -2.29
C VAL A 227 -6.57 4.26 -3.40
N GLN A 228 -7.80 4.69 -3.62
CA GLN A 228 -8.10 5.81 -4.50
C GLN A 228 -7.45 7.10 -4.01
N LEU A 229 -6.80 7.85 -4.90
CA LEU A 229 -6.34 9.20 -4.57
C LEU A 229 -7.54 10.17 -4.41
N PRO A 230 -7.44 11.16 -3.50
CA PRO A 230 -8.48 12.18 -3.35
C PRO A 230 -8.54 13.08 -4.58
N ASP A 231 -9.62 13.86 -4.69
CA ASP A 231 -9.76 14.88 -5.73
C ASP A 231 -8.68 16.00 -5.63
N SER A 232 -8.61 16.83 -6.67
CA SER A 232 -7.67 17.96 -6.76
C SER A 232 -8.08 19.22 -5.98
N ASN A 233 -9.13 19.18 -5.16
CA ASN A 233 -9.66 20.34 -4.43
C ASN A 233 -8.97 20.56 -3.06
N PHE A 234 -7.83 19.92 -2.81
CA PHE A 234 -7.03 20.17 -1.62
C PHE A 234 -6.21 21.46 -1.78
N ARG A 235 -6.24 22.33 -0.77
CA ARG A 235 -5.38 23.52 -0.71
C ARG A 235 -4.21 23.26 0.26
N PRO A 236 -2.98 23.08 -0.25
CA PRO A 236 -1.80 22.99 0.59
C PRO A 236 -1.62 24.25 1.44
N ARG A 237 -0.95 24.10 2.59
CA ARG A 237 -0.56 25.22 3.44
C ARG A 237 0.95 25.17 3.63
N VAL A 238 1.62 26.26 3.31
CA VAL A 238 3.07 26.40 3.45
C VAL A 238 3.45 26.16 4.91
N PHE A 239 4.54 25.44 5.12
CA PHE A 239 5.08 25.17 6.44
C PHE A 239 5.73 26.42 7.05
N ASP A 240 5.48 26.64 8.33
CA ASP A 240 6.17 27.65 9.14
C ASP A 240 6.78 26.94 10.36
N ALA A 241 8.07 27.13 10.60
CA ALA A 241 8.80 26.47 11.69
C ALA A 241 8.23 26.78 13.09
N ARG A 242 7.48 27.88 13.25
CA ARG A 242 6.84 28.28 14.50
C ARG A 242 5.52 27.55 14.75
N SER A 243 4.99 26.80 13.77
CA SER A 243 3.63 26.27 13.80
C SER A 243 3.46 24.92 14.50
N GLY A 244 4.55 24.21 14.81
CA GLY A 244 4.51 22.88 15.44
C GLY A 244 3.95 21.75 14.55
N PHE A 245 3.60 22.03 13.30
CA PHE A 245 3.13 21.01 12.34
C PHE A 245 4.27 20.13 11.84
N ILE A 246 3.90 18.95 11.34
CA ILE A 246 4.84 18.07 10.62
C ILE A 246 4.97 18.58 9.18
N PRO A 247 6.19 18.94 8.71
CA PRO A 247 6.41 19.31 7.33
C PRO A 247 6.47 18.09 6.40
N THR A 248 6.05 18.28 5.17
CA THR A 248 6.39 17.46 4.01
C THR A 248 7.02 18.36 2.95
N SER A 249 7.97 17.85 2.17
CA SER A 249 8.77 18.67 1.27
C SER A 249 8.99 18.03 -0.09
N TYR A 250 9.34 18.86 -1.06
CA TYR A 250 9.84 18.47 -2.38
C TYR A 250 10.68 19.59 -2.98
N TYR A 251 11.47 19.25 -3.99
CA TYR A 251 12.23 20.20 -4.79
C TYR A 251 11.44 20.57 -6.05
N ASP A 252 11.16 21.86 -6.21
CA ASP A 252 10.51 22.43 -7.38
C ASP A 252 11.54 23.07 -8.31
N TYR A 253 11.85 22.38 -9.41
CA TYR A 253 12.82 22.79 -10.42
C TYR A 253 12.31 23.87 -11.36
N SER A 254 11.03 24.24 -11.25
CA SER A 254 10.50 25.42 -11.94
C SER A 254 10.60 26.71 -11.12
N THR A 255 11.21 26.64 -9.94
CA THR A 255 11.42 27.80 -9.06
C THR A 255 12.42 28.79 -9.68
N PRO A 256 12.18 30.11 -9.61
CA PRO A 256 13.16 31.11 -10.03
C PRO A 256 14.51 30.93 -9.33
N VAL A 257 15.61 31.20 -10.03
CA VAL A 257 16.98 31.00 -9.52
C VAL A 257 17.31 31.77 -8.24
N THR A 258 16.54 32.82 -7.93
CA THR A 258 16.69 33.64 -6.72
C THR A 258 15.95 33.08 -5.50
N GLU A 259 15.16 32.01 -5.66
CA GLU A 259 14.34 31.43 -4.61
C GLU A 259 14.78 30.01 -4.24
N PRO A 260 14.53 29.56 -2.99
CA PRO A 260 14.78 28.18 -2.60
C PRO A 260 13.88 27.20 -3.39
N ILE A 261 14.51 26.24 -4.04
CA ILE A 261 13.83 25.15 -4.76
C ILE A 261 13.08 24.20 -3.80
N ASN A 262 13.52 24.08 -2.55
CA ASN A 262 12.86 23.24 -1.56
C ASN A 262 11.56 23.92 -1.09
N LYS A 263 10.43 23.28 -1.37
CA LYS A 263 9.10 23.73 -0.95
C LYS A 263 8.60 22.84 0.18
N GLN A 264 8.11 23.44 1.25
CA GLN A 264 7.63 22.74 2.44
C GLN A 264 6.16 23.08 2.75
N PHE A 265 5.38 22.06 3.07
CA PHE A 265 3.95 22.16 3.39
C PHE A 265 3.63 21.41 4.67
N VAL A 266 2.56 21.80 5.37
CA VAL A 266 2.08 21.07 6.55
C VAL A 266 1.26 19.85 6.15
N ILE A 267 1.44 18.73 6.86
CA ILE A 267 0.51 17.61 6.83
C ILE A 267 -0.74 17.97 7.63
N ARG A 268 -1.93 17.92 7.01
CA ARG A 268 -3.19 18.27 7.67
C ARG A 268 -4.40 17.63 7.01
N HIS A 269 -5.47 17.52 7.79
CA HIS A 269 -6.81 17.21 7.29
C HIS A 269 -7.37 18.32 6.40
N ARG A 270 -8.20 17.91 5.42
CA ARG A 270 -9.02 18.82 4.62
C ARG A 270 -10.25 19.27 5.43
N LEU A 271 -10.04 20.25 6.30
CA LEU A 271 -11.13 20.89 7.05
C LEU A 271 -11.49 22.25 6.43
N GLN A 272 -12.77 22.43 6.10
CA GLN A 272 -13.30 23.63 5.46
C GLN A 272 -14.58 24.07 6.16
N LYS A 273 -14.70 25.38 6.41
CA LYS A 273 -15.95 25.98 6.90
C LYS A 273 -16.95 26.06 5.74
N LYS A 274 -18.19 25.69 6.01
CA LYS A 274 -19.33 25.80 5.11
C LYS A 274 -19.79 27.26 4.97
N ASN A 275 -19.73 28.01 6.07
CA ASN A 275 -20.19 29.39 6.17
C ASN A 275 -19.43 30.15 7.28
N ALA A 276 -19.75 31.42 7.48
CA ALA A 276 -19.15 32.25 8.53
C ALA A 276 -19.53 31.83 9.96
N SER A 277 -20.56 30.99 10.14
CA SER A 277 -21.01 30.58 11.48
C SER A 277 -20.07 29.56 12.16
N GLY A 278 -19.14 28.99 11.39
CA GLY A 278 -18.14 28.02 11.87
C GLY A 278 -18.47 26.56 11.56
N GLU A 279 -19.67 26.29 11.02
CA GLU A 279 -20.04 24.94 10.57
C GLU A 279 -19.08 24.41 9.51
N VAL A 280 -18.78 23.11 9.55
CA VAL A 280 -17.82 22.49 8.64
C VAL A 280 -18.52 21.70 7.53
N VAL A 281 -17.87 21.60 6.37
CA VAL A 281 -18.38 20.78 5.24
C VAL A 281 -18.33 19.29 5.58
N LYS A 282 -17.18 18.82 6.09
CA LYS A 282 -16.98 17.45 6.56
C LYS A 282 -16.15 17.51 7.85
N PRO A 283 -16.68 17.02 8.99
CA PRO A 283 -15.90 16.96 10.23
C PRO A 283 -14.79 15.91 10.12
N ILE A 284 -13.73 16.11 10.90
CA ILE A 284 -12.71 15.10 11.14
C ILE A 284 -13.27 14.17 12.22
N ILE A 285 -13.44 12.90 11.89
CA ILE A 285 -13.87 11.89 12.85
C ILE A 285 -12.77 10.84 12.96
N TYR A 286 -12.26 10.67 14.17
CA TYR A 286 -11.37 9.56 14.54
C TYR A 286 -12.15 8.47 15.28
N TYR A 287 -11.83 7.22 14.98
CA TYR A 287 -12.46 6.04 15.57
C TYR A 287 -11.45 5.27 16.40
N ILE A 288 -11.77 5.03 17.67
CA ILE A 288 -10.94 4.23 18.57
C ILE A 288 -11.18 2.75 18.28
N ASP A 289 -10.10 1.97 18.16
CA ASP A 289 -10.12 0.52 17.97
C ASP A 289 -10.94 -0.19 19.07
N ASN A 290 -11.86 -1.07 18.65
CA ASN A 290 -12.74 -1.83 19.54
C ASN A 290 -11.94 -2.82 20.41
N GLY A 291 -10.73 -3.18 19.99
CA GLY A 291 -9.78 -3.97 20.79
C GLY A 291 -9.23 -3.25 22.03
N THR A 292 -9.50 -1.96 22.19
CA THR A 292 -9.12 -1.23 23.42
C THR A 292 -9.99 -1.70 24.60
N PRO A 293 -9.39 -2.20 25.71
CA PRO A 293 -10.14 -2.63 26.87
C PRO A 293 -10.67 -1.44 27.69
N GLU A 294 -11.76 -1.64 28.42
CA GLU A 294 -12.16 -0.72 29.48
C GLU A 294 -11.23 -0.86 30.71
N PRO A 295 -11.01 0.21 31.49
CA PRO A 295 -11.53 1.59 31.32
C PRO A 295 -10.73 2.47 30.35
N ILE A 296 -9.68 1.92 29.71
CA ILE A 296 -8.75 2.69 28.87
C ILE A 296 -9.48 3.27 27.66
N ARG A 297 -10.38 2.51 27.03
CA ARG A 297 -11.15 2.97 25.87
C ARG A 297 -11.95 4.22 26.16
N SER A 298 -12.69 4.24 27.28
CA SER A 298 -13.44 5.43 27.70
C SER A 298 -12.51 6.63 27.90
N ALA A 299 -11.38 6.43 28.59
CA ALA A 299 -10.39 7.48 28.81
C ALA A 299 -9.76 8.01 27.50
N LEU A 300 -9.48 7.13 26.53
CA LEU A 300 -8.96 7.54 25.21
C LEU A 300 -9.98 8.36 24.43
N VAL A 301 -11.25 7.94 24.42
CA VAL A 301 -12.33 8.68 23.76
C VAL A 301 -12.45 10.08 24.38
N ASP A 302 -12.50 10.17 25.71
CA ASP A 302 -12.69 11.45 26.40
C ASP A 302 -11.47 12.37 26.26
N GLY A 303 -10.26 11.84 26.46
CA GLY A 303 -9.02 12.61 26.31
C GLY A 303 -8.81 13.09 24.87
N ALA A 304 -9.09 12.26 23.88
CA ALA A 304 -8.95 12.66 22.48
C ALA A 304 -10.00 13.70 22.07
N LYS A 305 -11.22 13.65 22.62
CA LYS A 305 -12.26 14.68 22.39
C LYS A 305 -11.85 16.09 22.83
N TRP A 306 -10.89 16.23 23.77
CA TRP A 306 -10.43 17.55 24.20
C TRP A 306 -9.82 18.38 23.07
N TRP A 307 -9.29 17.74 22.01
CA TRP A 307 -8.87 18.45 20.81
C TRP A 307 -9.98 19.30 20.19
N ASN A 308 -11.25 18.90 20.32
CA ASN A 308 -12.36 19.70 19.81
C ASN A 308 -12.37 21.11 20.41
N GLN A 309 -11.90 21.32 21.65
CA GLN A 309 -11.79 22.66 22.25
C GLN A 309 -10.87 23.58 21.43
N ALA A 310 -9.75 23.06 20.91
CA ALA A 310 -8.86 23.82 20.04
C ALA A 310 -9.47 24.09 18.67
N PHE A 311 -10.24 23.14 18.11
CA PHE A 311 -10.96 23.35 16.85
C PHE A 311 -12.07 24.40 16.99
N GLU A 312 -12.83 24.36 18.08
CA GLU A 312 -13.85 25.37 18.42
C GLU A 312 -13.22 26.75 18.59
N ALA A 313 -12.09 26.85 19.31
CA ALA A 313 -11.35 28.11 19.48
C ALA A 313 -10.80 28.65 18.15
N ALA A 314 -10.44 27.78 17.22
CA ALA A 314 -10.08 28.13 15.84
C ALA A 314 -11.32 28.44 14.95
N GLY A 315 -12.52 28.37 15.52
CA GLY A 315 -13.80 28.69 14.89
C GLY A 315 -14.36 27.59 13.99
N PHE A 316 -13.99 26.33 14.21
CA PHE A 316 -14.57 25.15 13.56
C PHE A 316 -15.54 24.45 14.50
N LYS A 317 -16.82 24.76 14.36
CA LYS A 317 -17.88 24.17 15.19
C LYS A 317 -18.09 22.70 14.87
N ASN A 318 -18.01 21.84 15.88
CA ASN A 318 -18.07 20.39 15.78
C ASN A 318 -17.12 19.82 14.70
N GLY A 319 -16.00 20.52 14.45
CA GLY A 319 -15.08 20.21 13.36
C GLY A 319 -14.23 18.96 13.62
N PHE A 320 -14.10 18.55 14.88
CA PHE A 320 -13.31 17.40 15.29
C PHE A 320 -14.10 16.52 16.28
N GLN A 321 -14.13 15.22 16.01
CA GLN A 321 -14.92 14.27 16.78
C GLN A 321 -14.13 12.98 16.98
N VAL A 322 -14.41 12.31 18.10
CA VAL A 322 -13.85 11.00 18.41
C VAL A 322 -14.96 10.08 18.88
N GLN A 323 -15.00 8.88 18.32
CA GLN A 323 -16.03 7.87 18.56
C GLN A 323 -15.35 6.50 18.71
N VAL A 324 -16.08 5.51 19.23
CA VAL A 324 -15.69 4.10 19.09
C VAL A 324 -16.08 3.65 17.68
N LEU A 325 -15.27 2.79 17.05
CA LEU A 325 -15.64 2.24 15.75
C LEU A 325 -16.94 1.42 15.89
N PRO A 326 -17.98 1.67 15.07
CA PRO A 326 -19.18 0.84 15.09
C PRO A 326 -18.86 -0.63 14.77
N ASP A 327 -19.53 -1.58 15.43
CA ASP A 327 -19.29 -3.02 15.17
C ASP A 327 -19.67 -3.45 13.73
N THR A 328 -20.44 -2.62 13.03
CA THR A 328 -20.80 -2.82 11.61
C THR A 328 -19.77 -2.25 10.64
N ALA A 329 -18.79 -1.49 11.12
CA ALA A 329 -17.73 -0.90 10.33
C ALA A 329 -16.46 -1.78 10.37
N ASP A 330 -15.75 -1.80 9.25
CA ASP A 330 -14.47 -2.48 9.17
C ASP A 330 -13.32 -1.47 9.38
N PRO A 331 -12.36 -1.73 10.29
CA PRO A 331 -11.25 -0.81 10.53
C PRO A 331 -10.32 -0.62 9.33
N MET A 332 -10.39 -1.51 8.32
CA MET A 332 -9.60 -1.40 7.09
C MET A 332 -10.30 -0.58 6.00
N ASP A 333 -11.55 -0.16 6.20
CA ASP A 333 -12.22 0.73 5.26
C ASP A 333 -11.67 2.17 5.42
N ILE A 334 -11.06 2.71 4.36
CA ILE A 334 -10.35 4.00 4.39
C ILE A 334 -11.28 5.19 4.71
N ARG A 335 -12.61 4.97 4.70
CA ARG A 335 -13.58 5.98 5.12
C ARG A 335 -13.53 6.29 6.62
N TYR A 336 -12.89 5.44 7.43
CA TYR A 336 -12.73 5.61 8.88
C TYR A 336 -11.28 5.95 9.23
N ASN A 337 -11.06 7.08 9.93
CA ASN A 337 -9.72 7.41 10.46
C ASN A 337 -9.51 6.66 11.77
N MET A 338 -8.72 5.58 11.75
CA MET A 338 -8.51 4.75 12.93
C MET A 338 -7.44 5.28 13.87
N VAL A 339 -7.69 5.15 15.18
CA VAL A 339 -6.68 5.18 16.25
C VAL A 339 -6.55 3.74 16.75
N ASN A 340 -5.43 3.11 16.42
CA ASN A 340 -5.19 1.71 16.73
C ASN A 340 -4.70 1.51 18.16
N TRP A 341 -5.23 0.50 18.84
CA TRP A 341 -4.73 0.03 20.13
C TRP A 341 -3.75 -1.11 19.92
N VAL A 342 -2.57 -1.04 20.53
CA VAL A 342 -1.47 -1.98 20.24
C VAL A 342 -0.93 -2.54 21.55
N HIS A 343 -0.98 -3.86 21.71
CA HIS A 343 -0.30 -4.54 22.80
C HIS A 343 1.17 -4.78 22.45
N ARG A 344 2.07 -4.59 23.42
CA ARG A 344 3.52 -4.75 23.28
C ARG A 344 4.09 -5.57 24.44
N SER A 345 5.33 -6.03 24.32
CA SER A 345 6.05 -6.75 25.38
C SER A 345 6.18 -5.93 26.69
N THR A 346 6.21 -4.60 26.57
CA THR A 346 6.01 -3.66 27.68
C THR A 346 4.56 -3.17 27.70
N ARG A 347 3.98 -2.88 28.88
CA ARG A 347 2.65 -2.23 28.94
C ARG A 347 2.72 -0.85 28.28
N GLY A 348 2.13 -0.68 27.10
CA GLY A 348 2.02 0.59 26.38
C GLY A 348 1.58 0.44 24.94
#